data_AF-A0A6A6WT68-F1
#
_entry.id   AF-A0A6A6WT68-F1
#
_cell.length_a   1.000
_cell.length_b   1.000
_cell.length_c   1.000
_cell.angle_alpha   90.00
_cell.angle_beta   90.00
_cell.angle_gamma   90.00
#
_symmetry.space_group_name_H-M   'P 1'
#
loop_
_entity.id
_entity.type
_entity.pdbx_description
1 polymer ?
#
loop_
_entity_poly.entity_id
_entity_poly.type
_entity_poly.pdbx_seq_one_letter_code
_entity_poly.pdbx_strand_id
1 'polypeptide(L)'
;MSQSTEDSTIYTEKPSSPTELIPARYFGESSLEASRIVQVIPFKRTVLLTPHRARAADFSQHQWLFKQATSEIWYEKPAKSIHQLQPMALNESSGPRNNPNPIALETPRVWSSDALTTPPDDDIYDCTAGHSRDGDFMGTCHDCTDEKSEALERTELVYCLVVSTSHSTDQLYGPGMGTQNHGRQIYKLVKCGSREAAVVEAFYAAGCNGWNVLFSCVLRMGETFDERDGRVERVDALWKLAEKKSGDTIRVFY
;
A
#
# COMPACT_ATOMS: atom_id res chain seq x y z
N MET A 1 11.98 -15.48 -49.91
CA MET A 1 12.51 -15.27 -48.55
C MET A 1 12.07 -13.88 -48.12
N SER A 2 11.00 -13.80 -47.33
CA SER A 2 10.53 -12.56 -46.73
C SER A 2 10.23 -12.90 -45.28
N GLN A 3 11.17 -12.59 -44.39
CA GLN A 3 10.95 -12.66 -42.96
C GLN A 3 10.03 -11.50 -42.59
N SER A 4 8.83 -11.83 -42.15
CA SER A 4 7.96 -10.92 -41.41
C SER A 4 8.57 -10.73 -40.03
N THR A 5 9.12 -9.56 -39.76
CA THR A 5 9.46 -9.10 -38.42
C THR A 5 8.14 -8.93 -37.67
N GLU A 6 7.83 -9.86 -36.76
CA GLU A 6 6.75 -9.70 -35.80
C GLU A 6 7.13 -8.53 -34.89
N ASP A 7 6.46 -7.40 -35.12
CA ASP A 7 6.53 -6.21 -34.28
C ASP A 7 5.82 -6.56 -32.96
N SER A 8 6.59 -7.06 -31.99
CA SER A 8 6.12 -7.33 -30.63
C SER A 8 5.85 -5.99 -29.94
N THR A 9 4.73 -5.37 -30.30
CA THR A 9 4.15 -4.27 -29.55
C THR A 9 3.78 -4.82 -28.18
N ILE A 10 4.67 -4.62 -27.21
CA ILE A 10 4.35 -4.81 -25.80
C ILE A 10 3.18 -3.87 -25.52
N TYR A 11 1.96 -4.41 -25.45
CA TYR A 11 0.79 -3.65 -25.05
C TYR A 11 1.04 -3.14 -23.63
N THR A 12 1.56 -1.92 -23.52
CA THR A 12 1.65 -1.22 -22.25
C THR A 12 0.22 -0.94 -21.82
N GLU A 13 -0.27 -1.66 -20.81
CA GLU A 13 -1.56 -1.37 -20.18
C GLU A 13 -1.63 0.13 -19.82
N LYS A 14 -2.78 0.74 -20.06
CA LYS A 14 -2.98 2.18 -19.91
C LYS A 14 -4.12 2.48 -18.94
N PRO A 15 -3.93 2.31 -17.63
CA PRO A 15 -4.98 2.57 -16.64
C PRO A 15 -5.38 4.04 -16.67
N SER A 16 -6.68 4.27 -16.78
CA SER A 16 -7.32 5.59 -16.80
C SER A 16 -7.97 5.96 -15.46
N SER A 17 -8.18 4.97 -14.59
CA SER A 17 -8.86 5.10 -13.31
C SER A 17 -8.10 4.37 -12.18
N PRO A 18 -8.36 4.69 -10.90
CA PRO A 18 -7.75 4.02 -9.76
C PRO A 18 -7.98 2.49 -9.76
N THR A 19 -9.21 2.05 -10.08
CA THR A 19 -9.59 0.63 -10.11
C THR A 19 -8.98 -0.12 -11.29
N GLU A 20 -8.66 0.55 -12.40
CA GLU A 20 -7.89 -0.06 -13.50
C GLU A 20 -6.40 -0.24 -13.14
N LEU A 21 -5.83 0.68 -12.35
CA LEU A 21 -4.44 0.57 -11.90
C LEU A 21 -4.29 -0.53 -10.83
N ILE A 22 -5.21 -0.59 -9.87
CA ILE A 22 -5.21 -1.54 -8.77
C ILE A 22 -6.60 -2.19 -8.68
N PRO A 23 -6.86 -3.23 -9.49
CA PRO A 23 -8.14 -3.93 -9.46
C PRO A 23 -8.32 -4.72 -8.17
N ALA A 24 -9.58 -4.94 -7.79
CA ALA A 24 -9.92 -5.95 -6.79
C ALA A 24 -9.52 -7.34 -7.31
N ARG A 25 -9.14 -8.24 -6.40
CA ARG A 25 -8.75 -9.61 -6.69
C ARG A 25 -9.49 -10.52 -5.73
N TYR A 26 -10.38 -11.33 -6.27
CA TYR A 26 -11.12 -12.31 -5.48
C TYR A 26 -10.28 -13.58 -5.31
N PHE A 27 -10.45 -14.24 -4.17
CA PHE A 27 -9.75 -15.47 -3.85
C PHE A 27 -10.02 -16.54 -4.91
N GLY A 28 -8.96 -17.14 -5.44
CA GLY A 28 -9.03 -18.16 -6.49
C GLY A 28 -8.84 -17.61 -7.92
N GLU A 29 -8.83 -16.29 -8.12
CA GLU A 29 -8.45 -15.72 -9.41
C GLU A 29 -6.97 -15.96 -9.74
N SER A 30 -6.68 -16.27 -11.01
CA SER A 30 -5.30 -16.44 -11.49
C SER A 30 -4.57 -15.10 -11.43
N SER A 31 -3.75 -14.91 -10.40
CA SER A 31 -2.94 -13.69 -10.24
C SER A 31 -1.80 -13.64 -11.26
N LEU A 32 -1.76 -12.57 -12.04
CA LEU A 32 -0.52 -12.11 -12.66
C LEU A 32 0.38 -11.56 -11.55
N GLU A 33 1.23 -12.41 -10.97
CA GLU A 33 2.27 -12.01 -9.99
C GLU A 33 3.48 -11.33 -10.67
N ALA A 34 3.46 -11.23 -12.01
CA ALA A 34 4.51 -10.58 -12.76
C ALA A 34 4.44 -9.05 -12.59
N SER A 35 5.59 -8.46 -12.27
CA SER A 35 5.75 -7.00 -12.30
C SER A 35 5.61 -6.48 -13.73
N ARG A 36 4.98 -5.32 -13.90
CA ARG A 36 4.73 -4.74 -15.21
C ARG A 36 4.83 -3.23 -15.21
N ILE A 37 5.11 -2.67 -16.38
CA ILE A 37 5.17 -1.23 -16.59
C ILE A 37 3.86 -0.80 -17.25
N VAL A 38 3.21 0.20 -16.68
CA VAL A 38 1.93 0.75 -17.16
C VAL A 38 2.02 2.25 -17.33
N GLN A 39 1.22 2.82 -18.22
CA GLN A 39 1.13 4.28 -18.39
C GLN A 39 -0.20 4.78 -17.82
N VAL A 40 -0.15 5.49 -16.70
CA VAL A 40 -1.34 6.10 -16.09
C VAL A 40 -1.78 7.28 -16.95
N ILE A 41 -2.87 7.09 -17.70
CA ILE A 41 -3.29 7.99 -18.79
C ILE A 41 -3.48 9.44 -18.33
N PRO A 42 -4.22 9.73 -17.23
CA PRO A 42 -4.53 11.11 -16.87
C PRO A 42 -3.31 11.97 -16.60
N PHE A 43 -2.20 11.36 -16.17
CA PHE A 43 -0.96 12.05 -15.83
C PHE A 43 0.18 11.78 -16.81
N LYS A 44 -0.05 10.91 -17.81
CA LYS A 44 0.96 10.44 -18.77
C LYS A 44 2.22 9.90 -18.09
N ARG A 45 2.08 9.33 -16.89
CA ARG A 45 3.20 8.83 -16.08
C ARG A 45 3.37 7.34 -16.23
N THR A 46 4.61 6.93 -16.46
CA THR A 46 5.02 5.52 -16.47
C THR A 46 5.19 5.06 -15.03
N VAL A 47 4.56 3.94 -14.65
CA VAL A 47 4.58 3.38 -13.30
C VAL A 47 5.01 1.92 -13.38
N LEU A 48 5.88 1.50 -12.46
CA LEU A 48 6.21 0.09 -12.25
C LEU A 48 5.23 -0.49 -11.23
N LEU A 49 4.32 -1.36 -11.67
CA LEU A 49 3.39 -2.07 -10.81
C LEU A 49 4.00 -3.42 -10.38
N THR A 50 4.05 -3.67 -9.07
CA THR A 50 4.61 -4.91 -8.49
C THR A 50 3.55 -5.65 -7.67
N PRO A 51 2.87 -6.66 -8.24
CA PRO A 51 1.80 -7.39 -7.57
C PRO A 51 2.33 -8.66 -6.88
N HIS A 52 3.03 -8.51 -5.76
CA HIS A 52 3.45 -9.65 -4.94
C HIS A 52 2.90 -9.54 -3.52
N ARG A 53 2.75 -10.68 -2.84
CA ARG A 53 2.28 -10.70 -1.44
C ARG A 53 3.32 -10.09 -0.51
N ALA A 54 2.88 -9.38 0.52
CA ALA A 54 3.79 -8.91 1.54
C ALA A 54 4.15 -10.03 2.53
N ARG A 55 5.38 -9.96 3.05
CA ARG A 55 5.95 -10.85 4.05
C ARG A 55 6.26 -10.06 5.32
N ALA A 56 6.50 -10.78 6.41
CA ALA A 56 6.82 -10.17 7.69
C ALA A 56 8.05 -9.25 7.62
N ALA A 57 9.03 -9.57 6.79
CA ALA A 57 10.21 -8.73 6.57
C ALA A 57 9.86 -7.35 6.01
N ASP A 58 8.90 -7.29 5.09
CA ASP A 58 8.44 -6.04 4.47
C ASP A 58 7.72 -5.16 5.49
N PHE A 59 6.85 -5.77 6.32
CA PHE A 59 6.21 -5.08 7.43
C PHE A 59 7.24 -4.53 8.43
N SER A 60 8.22 -5.35 8.84
CA SER A 60 9.27 -4.94 9.77
C SER A 60 10.12 -3.77 9.26
N GLN A 61 10.34 -3.67 7.95
CA GLN A 61 11.07 -2.56 7.34
C GLN A 61 10.39 -1.19 7.53
N HIS A 62 9.05 -1.18 7.63
CA HIS A 62 8.22 0.01 7.72
C HIS A 62 7.54 0.20 9.09
N GLN A 63 7.71 -0.76 10.01
CA GLN A 63 7.09 -0.75 11.33
C GLN A 63 7.35 0.53 12.14
N TRP A 64 8.50 1.18 11.93
CA TRP A 64 8.83 2.44 12.59
C TRP A 64 7.84 3.57 12.27
N LEU A 65 7.29 3.60 11.05
CA LEU A 65 6.26 4.59 10.67
C LEU A 65 4.97 4.31 11.43
N PHE A 66 4.51 3.06 11.45
CA PHE A 66 3.25 2.72 12.13
C PHE A 66 3.28 2.98 13.64
N LYS A 67 4.47 2.94 14.25
CA LYS A 67 4.66 3.17 15.68
C LYS A 67 4.74 4.63 16.10
N GLN A 68 5.16 5.52 15.22
CA GLN A 68 5.59 6.87 15.63
C GLN A 68 5.21 7.98 14.64
N ALA A 69 4.78 7.65 13.42
CA ALA A 69 4.47 8.66 12.41
C ALA A 69 3.04 9.17 12.54
N THR A 70 2.91 10.50 12.52
CA THR A 70 1.65 11.17 12.25
C THR A 70 1.31 11.00 10.77
N SER A 71 0.04 10.73 10.47
CA SER A 71 -0.42 10.64 9.09
C SER A 71 -0.17 11.95 8.35
N GLU A 72 0.05 11.85 7.05
CA GLU A 72 0.26 12.97 6.14
C GLU A 72 1.57 13.77 6.29
N ILE A 73 2.46 13.38 7.20
CA ILE A 73 3.75 14.05 7.42
C ILE A 73 4.91 13.25 6.81
N TRP A 74 5.91 13.96 6.26
CA TRP A 74 7.14 13.35 5.75
C TRP A 74 8.18 13.13 6.86
N TYR A 75 8.86 11.98 6.82
CA TYR A 75 9.90 11.56 7.75
C TYR A 75 11.13 11.01 7.01
N GLU A 76 12.33 11.24 7.56
CA GLU A 76 13.50 10.44 7.19
C GLU A 76 13.52 9.15 8.03
N LYS A 77 14.02 8.06 7.44
CA LYS A 77 14.19 6.82 8.19
C LYS A 77 15.25 7.03 9.28
N PRO A 78 14.95 6.74 10.56
CA PRO A 78 15.91 6.95 11.64
C PRO A 78 17.14 6.05 11.46
N ALA A 79 18.32 6.60 11.77
CA ALA A 79 19.52 5.80 11.90
C ALA A 79 19.36 4.81 13.07
N LYS A 80 20.04 3.65 13.01
CA LYS A 80 19.95 2.59 14.03
C LYS A 80 20.25 3.05 15.47
N SER A 81 20.91 4.20 15.63
CA SER A 81 21.27 4.83 16.90
C SER A 81 20.23 5.81 17.47
N ILE A 82 19.18 6.15 16.72
CA ILE A 82 18.20 7.16 17.09
C ILE A 82 16.83 6.50 17.22
N HIS A 83 16.21 6.61 18.41
CA HIS A 83 14.94 5.94 18.73
C HIS A 83 13.69 6.78 18.43
N GLN A 84 13.85 8.03 17.99
CA GLN A 84 12.75 8.99 17.78
C GLN A 84 12.68 9.45 16.32
N LEU A 85 11.47 9.48 15.75
CA LEU A 85 11.21 10.13 14.47
C LEU A 85 11.27 11.65 14.59
N GLN A 86 11.90 12.28 13.59
CA GLN A 86 11.86 13.72 13.43
C GLN A 86 10.96 14.06 12.22
N PRO A 87 9.80 14.69 12.43
CA PRO A 87 8.95 15.15 11.33
C PRO A 87 9.68 16.23 10.53
N MET A 88 9.43 16.28 9.22
CA MET A 88 10.03 17.30 8.35
C MET A 88 9.23 18.63 8.26
N ALA A 89 8.25 18.95 9.11
CA ALA A 89 7.61 20.29 9.17
C ALA A 89 6.96 20.53 10.57
N LEU A 90 6.63 21.71 11.14
CA LEU A 90 6.38 23.10 10.70
C LEU A 90 6.52 24.05 11.93
N ASN A 91 7.73 24.34 12.45
CA ASN A 91 7.86 25.29 13.57
C ASN A 91 7.96 26.72 13.03
N GLU A 92 6.91 27.53 13.25
CA GLU A 92 6.84 28.96 12.88
C GLU A 92 7.89 29.86 13.59
N SER A 93 8.73 29.30 14.46
CA SER A 93 9.55 30.07 15.39
C SER A 93 11.07 29.98 15.19
N SER A 94 11.58 29.34 14.13
CA SER A 94 13.04 29.30 13.91
C SER A 94 13.48 29.02 12.46
N GLY A 95 13.62 30.08 11.66
CA GLY A 95 14.46 30.14 10.45
C GLY A 95 14.06 29.26 9.26
N PRO A 96 14.65 29.49 8.06
CA PRO A 96 14.30 28.76 6.86
C PRO A 96 15.01 27.40 6.89
N ARG A 97 14.38 26.35 7.39
CA ARG A 97 14.90 24.99 7.18
C ARG A 97 13.83 23.91 7.27
N ASN A 98 13.82 23.09 6.22
CA ASN A 98 13.30 21.73 6.12
C ASN A 98 11.87 21.51 5.65
N ASN A 99 11.19 22.43 4.94
CA ASN A 99 9.98 22.00 4.23
C ASN A 99 10.38 20.86 3.26
N PRO A 100 9.82 19.64 3.37
CA PRO A 100 10.22 18.55 2.51
C PRO A 100 9.86 18.98 1.09
N ASN A 101 10.86 18.95 0.21
CA ASN A 101 10.66 19.17 -1.22
C ASN A 101 10.64 17.80 -1.92
N PRO A 102 9.51 17.05 -1.85
CA PRO A 102 9.41 15.72 -2.43
C PRO A 102 9.58 15.80 -3.94
N ILE A 103 10.58 15.09 -4.46
CA ILE A 103 10.86 15.04 -5.89
C ILE A 103 9.85 14.11 -6.57
N ALA A 104 9.36 14.48 -7.74
CA ALA A 104 8.60 13.58 -8.59
C ALA A 104 9.55 12.63 -9.32
N LEU A 105 9.41 11.32 -9.11
CA LEU A 105 10.18 10.30 -9.80
C LEU A 105 9.68 10.13 -11.23
N GLU A 106 10.60 9.84 -12.15
CA GLU A 106 10.28 9.58 -13.55
C GLU A 106 9.43 8.30 -13.70
N THR A 107 9.77 7.26 -12.95
CA THR A 107 9.03 5.98 -12.92
C THR A 107 8.83 5.52 -11.48
N PRO A 108 7.80 6.01 -10.78
CA PRO A 108 7.48 5.53 -9.44
C PRO A 108 7.05 4.06 -9.46
N ARG A 109 7.28 3.38 -8.34
CA ARG A 109 6.82 2.02 -8.09
C ARG A 109 5.51 2.03 -7.31
N VAL A 110 4.55 1.23 -7.74
CA VAL A 110 3.32 0.94 -6.98
C VAL A 110 3.32 -0.52 -6.59
N TRP A 111 3.39 -0.78 -5.30
CA TRP A 111 3.18 -2.13 -4.79
C TRP A 111 1.69 -2.33 -4.47
N SER A 112 1.01 -3.08 -5.33
CA SER A 112 -0.37 -3.54 -5.16
C SER A 112 -0.42 -4.85 -4.34
N SER A 113 -0.19 -4.77 -3.02
CA SER A 113 -0.27 -5.93 -2.12
C SER A 113 -1.72 -6.33 -1.81
N ASP A 114 -1.88 -7.40 -1.03
CA ASP A 114 -3.19 -7.96 -0.66
C ASP A 114 -4.08 -6.91 0.03
N ALA A 115 -3.50 -6.00 0.83
CA ALA A 115 -4.23 -4.90 1.48
C ALA A 115 -4.87 -3.89 0.50
N LEU A 116 -4.38 -3.77 -0.73
CA LEU A 116 -4.93 -2.87 -1.75
C LEU A 116 -5.81 -3.60 -2.78
N THR A 117 -5.67 -4.92 -2.88
CA THR A 117 -6.33 -5.74 -3.91
C THR A 117 -7.45 -6.62 -3.36
N THR A 118 -7.42 -6.99 -2.08
CA THR A 118 -8.46 -7.84 -1.47
C THR A 118 -9.73 -7.01 -1.22
N PRO A 119 -10.87 -7.37 -1.81
CA PRO A 119 -12.13 -6.69 -1.56
C PRO A 119 -12.75 -7.10 -0.20
N PRO A 120 -13.67 -6.32 0.38
CA PRO A 120 -14.32 -6.67 1.66
C PRO A 120 -15.27 -7.87 1.55
N ASP A 121 -15.83 -8.13 0.37
CA ASP A 121 -16.72 -9.23 0.01
C ASP A 121 -15.97 -10.43 -0.61
N ASP A 122 -14.71 -10.65 -0.21
CA ASP A 122 -13.89 -11.71 -0.78
C ASP A 122 -14.47 -13.11 -0.52
N ASP A 123 -14.26 -14.00 -1.48
CA ASP A 123 -14.86 -15.33 -1.53
C ASP A 123 -14.35 -16.27 -0.44
N ILE A 124 -15.26 -16.94 0.28
CA ILE A 124 -14.92 -17.91 1.34
C ILE A 124 -15.15 -19.34 0.85
N TYR A 125 -14.07 -20.10 0.74
CA TYR A 125 -14.11 -21.50 0.30
C TYR A 125 -14.15 -22.51 1.46
N ASP A 126 -13.76 -22.11 2.68
CA ASP A 126 -13.73 -22.99 3.85
C ASP A 126 -14.98 -22.78 4.72
N CYS A 127 -16.05 -23.52 4.41
CA CYS A 127 -17.27 -23.49 5.20
C CYS A 127 -17.23 -24.54 6.31
N THR A 128 -16.78 -24.14 7.50
CA THR A 128 -16.82 -25.01 8.69
C THR A 128 -18.18 -25.03 9.39
N ALA A 129 -19.11 -24.15 8.98
CA ALA A 129 -20.44 -23.99 9.59
C ALA A 129 -21.49 -24.97 9.06
N GLY A 130 -21.13 -25.85 8.11
CA GLY A 130 -22.05 -26.83 7.55
C GLY A 130 -23.10 -26.24 6.60
N HIS A 131 -22.86 -25.05 6.04
CA HIS A 131 -23.71 -24.47 4.99
C HIS A 131 -23.59 -25.22 3.65
N SER A 132 -22.68 -26.21 3.56
CA SER A 132 -22.64 -27.19 2.48
C SER A 132 -23.88 -28.08 2.54
N ARG A 133 -24.91 -27.73 1.78
CA ARG A 133 -26.22 -28.39 1.87
C ARG A 133 -26.25 -29.85 1.39
N ASP A 134 -25.20 -30.35 0.75
CA ASP A 134 -25.00 -31.76 0.43
C ASP A 134 -23.50 -32.01 0.21
N GLY A 135 -22.83 -32.64 1.19
CA GLY A 135 -21.60 -33.47 1.11
C GLY A 135 -20.34 -33.07 0.33
N ASP A 136 -20.44 -32.32 -0.77
CA ASP A 136 -19.39 -32.08 -1.78
C ASP A 136 -19.31 -30.59 -2.14
N PHE A 137 -19.02 -29.73 -1.14
CA PHE A 137 -18.83 -28.32 -1.44
C PHE A 137 -17.41 -28.06 -1.96
N MET A 138 -17.27 -27.93 -3.28
CA MET A 138 -16.02 -27.53 -3.95
C MET A 138 -15.99 -26.03 -4.33
N GLY A 139 -16.86 -25.20 -3.76
CA GLY A 139 -17.10 -23.81 -4.21
C GLY A 139 -16.98 -22.75 -3.12
N THR A 140 -17.53 -21.57 -3.40
CA THR A 140 -17.58 -20.39 -2.52
C THR A 140 -18.86 -20.35 -1.70
N CYS A 141 -18.77 -20.33 -0.38
CA CYS A 141 -19.91 -20.37 0.52
C CYS A 141 -20.52 -18.98 0.67
N HIS A 142 -21.58 -18.71 -0.10
CA HIS A 142 -22.31 -17.44 -0.06
C HIS A 142 -22.71 -17.03 1.36
N ASP A 143 -23.31 -17.93 2.16
CA ASP A 143 -23.73 -17.60 3.52
C ASP A 143 -22.54 -17.15 4.40
N CYS A 144 -21.38 -17.77 4.26
CA CYS A 144 -20.17 -17.36 4.99
C CYS A 144 -19.59 -16.05 4.43
N THR A 145 -19.53 -15.89 3.10
CA THR A 145 -19.07 -14.67 2.45
C THR A 145 -19.91 -13.47 2.92
N ASP A 146 -21.23 -13.60 2.89
CA ASP A 146 -22.16 -12.55 3.32
C ASP A 146 -21.99 -12.23 4.80
N GLU A 147 -21.96 -13.24 5.68
CA GLU A 147 -21.77 -13.03 7.13
C GLU A 147 -20.46 -12.30 7.44
N LYS A 148 -19.36 -12.70 6.80
CA LYS A 148 -18.03 -12.10 7.02
C LYS A 148 -17.91 -10.72 6.39
N SER A 149 -18.50 -10.51 5.21
CA SER A 149 -18.58 -9.19 4.56
C SER A 149 -19.37 -8.21 5.43
N GLU A 150 -20.56 -8.58 5.91
CA GLU A 150 -21.35 -7.75 6.84
C GLU A 150 -20.58 -7.45 8.14
N ALA A 151 -19.82 -8.42 8.66
CA ALA A 151 -19.00 -8.21 9.85
C ALA A 151 -17.85 -7.21 9.59
N LEU A 152 -17.24 -7.24 8.40
CA LEU A 152 -16.24 -6.28 7.97
C LEU A 152 -16.83 -4.88 7.77
N GLU A 153 -17.99 -4.76 7.13
CA GLU A 153 -18.68 -3.47 6.95
C GLU A 153 -19.01 -2.79 8.29
N ARG A 154 -19.32 -3.58 9.32
CA ARG A 154 -19.56 -3.07 10.69
C ARG A 154 -18.28 -2.81 11.48
N THR A 155 -17.12 -3.16 10.93
CA THR A 155 -15.82 -2.98 11.58
C THR A 155 -15.12 -1.76 11.00
N GLU A 156 -14.77 -0.81 11.86
CA GLU A 156 -13.94 0.31 11.43
C GLU A 156 -12.52 -0.17 11.09
N LEU A 157 -12.12 -0.02 9.83
CA LEU A 157 -10.81 -0.41 9.33
C LEU A 157 -9.98 0.83 8.97
N VAL A 158 -8.66 0.68 9.08
CA VAL A 158 -7.67 1.69 8.70
C VAL A 158 -6.69 1.07 7.71
N TYR A 159 -6.79 1.52 6.46
CA TYR A 159 -5.87 1.19 5.39
C TYR A 159 -4.67 2.13 5.47
N CYS A 160 -3.49 1.58 5.73
CA CYS A 160 -2.26 2.33 5.86
C CYS A 160 -1.40 2.16 4.60
N LEU A 161 -0.96 3.27 4.01
CA LEU A 161 -0.04 3.29 2.87
C LEU A 161 1.28 3.93 3.29
N VAL A 162 2.38 3.29 2.91
CA VAL A 162 3.71 3.87 3.02
C VAL A 162 4.12 4.42 1.66
N VAL A 163 4.16 5.73 1.57
CA VAL A 163 4.60 6.46 0.38
C VAL A 163 6.05 6.89 0.57
N SER A 164 6.85 6.90 -0.49
CA SER A 164 8.21 7.42 -0.43
C SER A 164 8.65 8.15 -1.69
N THR A 165 9.59 9.06 -1.52
CA THR A 165 10.36 9.65 -2.62
C THR A 165 11.71 10.13 -2.09
N SER A 166 12.51 10.82 -2.91
CA SER A 166 13.68 11.57 -2.48
C SER A 166 13.31 13.02 -2.23
N HIS A 167 13.94 13.66 -1.24
CA HIS A 167 13.89 15.12 -1.12
C HIS A 167 15.17 15.75 -1.69
N SER A 168 15.04 16.91 -2.33
CA SER A 168 16.22 17.68 -2.79
C SER A 168 16.82 18.43 -1.61
N THR A 169 18.08 18.16 -1.29
CA THR A 169 18.85 18.91 -0.29
C THR A 169 19.56 20.15 -0.86
N ASP A 170 19.39 20.47 -2.15
CA ASP A 170 20.25 21.42 -2.82
C ASP A 170 19.48 22.50 -3.61
N GLN A 171 19.40 23.69 -3.01
CA GLN A 171 19.12 24.94 -3.72
C GLN A 171 20.40 25.76 -3.98
N LEU A 172 21.60 25.21 -3.75
CA LEU A 172 22.85 25.98 -3.71
C LEU A 172 23.84 25.71 -4.85
N TYR A 173 23.60 24.74 -5.74
CA TYR A 173 24.44 24.54 -6.92
C TYR A 173 23.62 24.59 -8.21
N GLY A 174 24.03 25.49 -9.13
CA GLY A 174 23.28 25.96 -10.29
C GLY A 174 23.00 24.93 -11.39
N PRO A 175 22.37 25.37 -12.50
CA PRO A 175 21.92 24.49 -13.56
C PRO A 175 23.11 24.09 -14.44
N GLY A 176 23.73 22.94 -14.17
CA GLY A 176 24.76 22.43 -15.08
C GLY A 176 25.82 21.51 -14.49
N MET A 177 25.46 20.51 -13.67
CA MET A 177 26.35 19.36 -13.48
C MET A 177 25.56 18.09 -13.17
N GLY A 178 25.56 17.18 -14.14
CA GLY A 178 25.04 15.82 -13.99
C GLY A 178 25.96 15.02 -13.07
N THR A 179 25.62 14.99 -11.79
CA THR A 179 26.06 13.96 -10.84
C THR A 179 24.84 13.54 -10.05
N GLN A 180 24.60 12.23 -10.00
CA GLN A 180 23.50 11.57 -9.29
C GLN A 180 23.58 11.85 -7.77
N ASN A 181 23.24 13.05 -7.34
CA ASN A 181 22.98 13.34 -5.95
C ASN A 181 21.62 12.71 -5.62
N HIS A 182 21.66 11.43 -5.25
CA HIS A 182 20.52 10.71 -4.69
C HIS A 182 20.05 11.46 -3.44
N GLY A 183 19.05 12.33 -3.59
CA GLY A 183 18.39 12.99 -2.47
C GLY A 183 17.95 11.95 -1.44
N ARG A 184 18.05 12.28 -0.15
CA ARG A 184 17.73 11.32 0.91
C ARG A 184 16.28 10.87 0.77
N GLN A 185 16.07 9.57 0.97
CA GLN A 185 14.73 9.00 0.90
C GLN A 185 13.89 9.48 2.08
N ILE A 186 12.72 9.99 1.76
CA ILE A 186 11.70 10.45 2.68
C ILE A 186 10.48 9.55 2.56
N TYR A 187 9.77 9.38 3.68
CA TYR A 187 8.63 8.48 3.80
C TYR A 187 7.45 9.22 4.39
N LYS A 188 6.24 8.86 3.97
CA LYS A 188 4.98 9.41 4.46
C LYS A 188 4.04 8.25 4.74
N LEU A 189 3.39 8.28 5.90
CA LEU A 189 2.29 7.38 6.23
C LEU A 189 0.97 8.07 5.85
N VAL A 190 0.16 7.39 5.05
CA VAL A 190 -1.20 7.81 4.70
C VAL A 190 -2.17 6.81 5.30
N LYS A 191 -3.26 7.29 5.91
CA LYS A 191 -4.31 6.45 6.52
C LYS A 191 -5.65 6.73 5.83
N CYS A 192 -6.33 5.68 5.39
CA CYS A 192 -7.61 5.73 4.70
C CYS A 192 -8.64 4.84 5.41
N GLY A 193 -9.92 5.18 5.32
CA GLY A 193 -11.01 4.40 5.95
C GLY A 193 -11.53 3.23 5.09
N SER A 194 -11.10 3.13 3.82
CA SER A 194 -11.53 2.06 2.91
C SER A 194 -10.45 1.71 1.90
N ARG A 195 -10.60 0.53 1.27
CA ARG A 195 -9.73 0.06 0.19
C ARG A 195 -9.78 1.03 -0.99
N GLU A 196 -10.98 1.47 -1.38
CA GLU A 196 -11.20 2.38 -2.51
C GLU A 196 -10.50 3.71 -2.29
N ALA A 197 -10.60 4.27 -1.07
CA ALA A 197 -9.88 5.49 -0.72
C ALA A 197 -8.35 5.29 -0.78
N ALA A 198 -7.85 4.16 -0.28
CA ALA A 198 -6.42 3.83 -0.35
C ALA A 198 -5.93 3.64 -1.80
N VAL A 199 -6.72 3.00 -2.66
CA VAL A 199 -6.42 2.84 -4.09
C VAL A 199 -6.39 4.19 -4.82
N VAL A 200 -7.32 5.09 -4.49
CA VAL A 200 -7.32 6.48 -4.99
C VAL A 200 -6.04 7.21 -4.58
N GLU A 201 -5.66 7.14 -3.30
CA GLU A 201 -4.42 7.75 -2.80
C GLU A 201 -3.18 7.18 -3.50
N ALA A 202 -3.10 5.86 -3.68
CA ALA A 202 -2.02 5.22 -4.43
C ALA A 202 -1.95 5.70 -5.88
N PHE A 203 -3.10 5.83 -6.54
CA PHE A 203 -3.22 6.30 -7.93
C PHE A 203 -2.70 7.74 -8.10
N TYR A 204 -3.11 8.66 -7.22
CA TYR A 204 -2.64 10.05 -7.27
C TYR A 204 -1.19 10.19 -6.79
N ALA A 205 -0.77 9.44 -5.77
CA ALA A 205 0.62 9.45 -5.30
C ALA A 205 1.59 9.06 -6.41
N ALA A 206 1.35 7.95 -7.10
CA ALA A 206 2.23 7.50 -8.17
C ALA A 206 2.00 8.29 -9.47
N GLY A 207 0.75 8.39 -9.92
CA GLY A 207 0.40 9.02 -11.18
C GLY A 207 0.67 10.52 -11.20
N CYS A 208 0.04 11.27 -10.29
CA CYS A 208 0.13 12.73 -10.26
C CYS A 208 1.44 13.23 -9.64
N ASN A 209 1.79 12.70 -8.45
CA ASN A 209 2.91 13.23 -7.68
C ASN A 209 4.26 12.58 -8.04
N GLY A 210 4.24 11.38 -8.62
CA GLY A 210 5.47 10.67 -8.98
C GLY A 210 6.15 10.03 -7.77
N TRP A 211 5.39 9.63 -6.76
CA TRP A 211 5.92 9.01 -5.54
C TRP A 211 5.71 7.51 -5.54
N ASN A 212 6.60 6.78 -4.86
CA ASN A 212 6.44 5.34 -4.71
C ASN A 212 5.38 5.01 -3.67
N VAL A 213 4.57 3.98 -3.92
CA VAL A 213 3.77 3.28 -2.91
C VAL A 213 4.53 2.00 -2.56
N LEU A 214 5.21 2.02 -1.41
CA LEU A 214 6.17 0.98 -1.01
C LEU A 214 5.56 -0.15 -0.20
N PHE A 215 4.47 0.07 0.51
CA PHE A 215 3.87 -0.95 1.37
C PHE A 215 2.45 -0.52 1.70
N SER A 216 1.57 -1.50 1.90
CA SER A 216 0.24 -1.25 2.44
C SER A 216 -0.19 -2.36 3.39
N CYS A 217 -0.97 -1.99 4.40
CA CYS A 217 -1.58 -2.93 5.33
C CYS A 217 -2.92 -2.41 5.84
N VAL A 218 -3.72 -3.29 6.43
CA VAL A 218 -4.99 -2.96 7.06
C VAL A 218 -4.95 -3.32 8.54
N LEU A 219 -5.43 -2.41 9.37
CA LEU A 219 -5.63 -2.61 10.80
C LEU A 219 -7.09 -2.33 11.13
N ARG A 220 -7.56 -2.87 12.26
CA ARG A 220 -8.82 -2.42 12.85
C ARG A 220 -8.59 -1.13 13.64
N MET A 221 -9.51 -0.18 13.53
CA MET A 221 -9.47 1.07 14.31
C MET A 221 -9.48 0.73 15.81
N GLY A 222 -8.59 1.38 16.56
CA GLY A 222 -8.36 1.09 17.97
C GLY A 222 -7.45 -0.12 18.27
N GLU A 223 -6.94 -0.81 17.25
CA GLU A 223 -5.86 -1.81 17.38
C GLU A 223 -4.52 -1.19 16.93
N THR A 224 -4.23 0.05 17.35
CA THR A 224 -3.04 0.80 16.94
C THR A 224 -1.89 0.63 17.93
N PHE A 225 -0.68 1.01 17.52
CA PHE A 225 0.50 1.01 18.38
C PHE A 225 0.43 2.04 19.53
N ASP A 226 -0.51 2.97 19.48
CA ASP A 226 -0.75 3.95 20.55
C ASP A 226 -1.62 3.36 21.66
N GLU A 227 -2.41 2.32 21.35
CA GLU A 227 -3.48 1.79 22.21
C GLU A 227 -3.21 0.37 22.75
N ARG A 228 -2.30 -0.40 22.13
CA ARG A 228 -2.02 -1.80 22.49
C ARG A 228 -0.54 -2.10 22.73
N ASP A 229 -0.27 -3.15 23.52
CA ASP A 229 1.06 -3.73 23.62
C ASP A 229 1.56 -4.12 22.22
N GLY A 230 2.74 -3.61 21.86
CA GLY A 230 3.24 -3.59 20.47
C GLY A 230 3.57 -4.94 19.82
N ARG A 231 3.02 -6.07 20.32
CA ARG A 231 3.09 -7.38 19.67
C ARG A 231 2.15 -7.39 18.46
N VAL A 232 2.72 -7.66 17.29
CA VAL A 232 2.01 -7.67 16.02
C VAL A 232 1.72 -9.11 15.60
N GLU A 233 0.48 -9.40 15.23
CA GLU A 233 0.05 -10.65 14.62
C GLU A 233 -0.40 -10.38 13.18
N ARG A 234 0.19 -11.10 12.22
CA ARG A 234 -0.29 -11.06 10.84
C ARG A 234 -1.55 -11.90 10.73
N VAL A 235 -2.60 -11.35 10.15
CA VAL A 235 -3.75 -12.12 9.67
C VAL A 235 -3.61 -12.38 8.17
N ASP A 236 -3.98 -13.58 7.75
CA ASP A 236 -3.89 -14.12 6.40
C ASP A 236 -5.12 -13.81 5.53
N ALA A 237 -6.23 -13.41 6.13
CA ALA A 237 -7.45 -12.99 5.44
C ALA A 237 -8.03 -11.71 6.06
N LEU A 238 -8.53 -10.81 5.23
CA LEU A 238 -9.03 -9.49 5.66
C LEU A 238 -10.16 -9.62 6.70
N TRP A 239 -11.11 -10.53 6.47
CA TRP A 239 -12.26 -10.74 7.35
C TRP A 239 -11.90 -11.14 8.78
N LYS A 240 -10.71 -11.69 9.03
CA LYS A 240 -10.24 -12.03 10.38
C LYS A 240 -10.00 -10.79 11.27
N LEU A 241 -9.93 -9.59 10.68
CA LEU A 241 -9.90 -8.33 11.45
C LEU A 241 -11.24 -8.01 12.13
N ALA A 242 -12.36 -8.45 11.54
CA ALA A 242 -13.69 -8.26 12.10
C ALA A 242 -13.94 -9.13 13.34
N GLU A 243 -13.25 -10.27 13.43
CA GLU A 243 -13.39 -11.18 14.55
C GLU A 243 -13.02 -10.53 15.88
N LYS A 244 -13.81 -10.79 16.92
CA LYS A 244 -13.52 -10.32 18.28
C LYS A 244 -12.51 -11.27 18.90
N LYS A 245 -11.24 -10.86 18.95
CA LYS A 245 -10.19 -11.57 19.67
C LYS A 245 -9.86 -10.80 20.95
N SER A 246 -9.96 -11.46 22.10
CA SER A 246 -9.51 -10.91 23.37
C SER A 246 -7.98 -11.00 23.43
N GLY A 247 -7.31 -9.86 23.42
CA GLY A 247 -5.86 -9.82 23.56
C GLY A 247 -5.28 -8.45 23.22
N ASP A 248 -4.13 -8.18 23.81
CA ASP A 248 -3.39 -6.93 23.61
C ASP A 248 -2.47 -6.99 22.38
N THR A 249 -2.93 -7.66 21.32
CA THR A 249 -2.13 -7.90 20.11
C THR A 249 -2.68 -7.05 18.97
N ILE A 250 -1.79 -6.43 18.21
CA ILE A 250 -2.12 -5.62 17.03
C ILE A 250 -2.23 -6.56 15.84
N ARG A 251 -3.45 -6.77 15.33
CA ARG A 251 -3.69 -7.59 14.15
C ARG A 251 -3.54 -6.74 12.89
N VAL A 252 -2.77 -7.25 11.94
CA VAL A 252 -2.46 -6.53 10.71
C VAL A 252 -2.63 -7.47 9.52
N PHE A 253 -3.46 -7.07 8.57
CA PHE A 253 -3.61 -7.74 7.28
C PHE A 253 -2.64 -7.13 6.26
N TYR A 254 -1.81 -7.97 5.64
CA TYR A 254 -0.89 -7.62 4.54
C TYR A 254 -0.40 -8.87 3.81
#